data_AF-A0AAT9V0Z0-F1
#
_entry.id   AF-A0AAT9V0Z0-F1
#
_cell.length_a   1.000
_cell.length_b   1.000
_cell.length_c   1.000
_cell.angle_alpha   90.00
_cell.angle_beta   90.00
_cell.angle_gamma   90.00
#
_symmetry.space_group_name_H-M   'P 1'
#
loop_
_entity.id
_entity.type
_entity.pdbx_description
1 polymer ?
#
loop_
_entity_poly.entity_id
_entity_poly.type
_entity_poly.pdbx_seq_one_letter_code
_entity_poly.pdbx_strand_id
1 'polypeptide(L)'
;MTWKIIDSLASPDTGTYFSIAQTSKNLKLILWCKGDYFLRQGNAFLTGELGLFVDGKLRNISVIHASPYNAKLWQNLLKKTDCPGNTRDFVTPCPKDKKCRFALCPFGLKPYQPKSSEPPCTPTALRFSPPQP
;
A
#
# COMPACT_ATOMS: atom_id res chain seq x y z
N MET A 1 17.22 8.79 9.05
CA MET A 1 16.55 10.11 9.06
C MET A 1 15.07 9.90 9.36
N THR A 2 14.46 10.72 10.22
CA THR A 2 13.04 10.59 10.60
C THR A 2 12.15 11.45 9.71
N TRP A 3 11.07 10.84 9.23
CA TRP A 3 10.07 11.46 8.37
C TRP A 3 8.68 11.30 8.97
N LYS A 4 7.88 12.35 8.95
CA LYS A 4 6.48 12.37 9.37
C LYS A 4 5.58 12.46 8.15
N ILE A 5 4.54 11.64 8.10
CA ILE A 5 3.56 11.66 7.02
C ILE A 5 2.56 12.78 7.30
N ILE A 6 2.47 13.71 6.36
CA ILE A 6 1.58 14.86 6.42
C ILE A 6 0.26 14.56 5.75
N ASP A 7 0.27 13.84 4.64
CA ASP A 7 -0.92 13.48 3.89
C ASP A 7 -0.67 12.26 3.00
N SER A 8 -1.72 11.56 2.59
CA SER A 8 -1.63 10.37 1.74
C SER A 8 -2.83 10.18 0.83
N LEU A 9 -2.56 9.69 -0.39
CA LEU A 9 -3.55 9.44 -1.43
C LEU A 9 -3.40 8.02 -1.95
N ALA A 10 -4.49 7.27 -2.04
CA ALA A 10 -4.52 5.98 -2.70
C ALA A 10 -4.88 6.14 -4.19
N SER A 11 -4.20 5.40 -5.07
CA SER A 11 -4.51 5.29 -6.50
C SER A 11 -5.04 3.88 -6.79
N PRO A 12 -6.37 3.69 -6.86
CA PRO A 12 -6.97 2.36 -6.96
C PRO A 12 -6.65 1.66 -8.29
N ASP A 13 -6.49 2.42 -9.37
CA ASP A 13 -6.25 1.89 -10.73
C ASP A 13 -4.84 1.33 -10.92
N THR A 14 -3.87 1.79 -10.13
CA THR A 14 -2.48 1.33 -10.16
C THR A 14 -2.15 0.41 -8.99
N GLY A 15 -2.95 0.43 -7.93
CA GLY A 15 -2.64 -0.27 -6.67
C GLY A 15 -1.41 0.33 -5.98
N THR A 16 -1.17 1.62 -6.18
CA THR A 16 -0.07 2.39 -5.56
C THR A 16 -0.65 3.51 -4.73
N TYR A 17 0.15 4.10 -3.86
CA TYR A 17 -0.25 5.27 -3.11
C TYR A 17 0.83 6.33 -3.13
N PHE A 18 0.42 7.55 -2.86
CA PHE A 18 1.28 8.71 -2.71
C PHE A 18 1.24 9.19 -1.27
N SER A 19 2.38 9.65 -0.75
CA SER A 19 2.44 10.21 0.60
C SER A 19 3.33 11.45 0.61
N ILE A 20 2.90 12.49 1.32
CA ILE A 20 3.74 13.62 1.66
C ILE A 20 4.50 13.28 2.93
N ALA A 21 5.82 13.20 2.83
CA ALA A 21 6.70 13.01 3.96
C ALA A 21 7.44 14.31 4.27
N GLN A 22 7.55 14.66 5.55
CA GLN A 22 8.23 15.87 6.02
C GLN A 22 9.24 15.53 7.12
N THR A 23 10.41 16.15 7.07
CA THR A 23 11.42 16.06 8.14
C THR A 23 11.25 17.19 9.16
N SER A 24 11.89 17.07 10.32
CA SER A 24 11.94 18.16 11.32
C SER A 24 12.57 19.45 10.79
N LYS A 25 13.40 19.37 9.73
CA LYS A 25 14.02 20.51 9.05
C LYS A 25 13.17 21.11 7.92
N ASN A 26 11.87 20.82 7.89
CA ASN A 26 10.92 21.28 6.88
C ASN A 26 11.17 20.81 5.43
N LEU A 27 12.11 19.90 5.18
CA LEU A 27 12.21 19.23 3.88
C LEU A 27 10.96 18.37 3.66
N LYS A 28 10.26 18.59 2.54
CA LYS A 28 9.05 17.87 2.14
C LYS A 28 9.27 17.10 0.85
N LEU A 29 8.84 15.85 0.81
CA LEU A 29 8.88 14.99 -0.36
C LEU A 29 7.49 14.43 -0.68
N ILE A 30 7.22 14.21 -1.96
CA ILE A 30 6.11 13.37 -2.42
C ILE A 30 6.71 12.01 -2.77
N LEU A 31 6.28 10.98 -2.04
CA LEU A 31 6.66 9.59 -2.25
C LEU A 31 5.59 8.90 -3.09
N TRP A 32 6.01 8.15 -4.09
CA TRP A 32 5.17 7.20 -4.82
C TRP A 32 5.56 5.79 -4.39
N CYS A 33 4.64 5.12 -3.70
CA CYS A 33 4.91 3.86 -3.02
C CYS A 33 3.96 2.75 -3.48
N LYS A 34 4.44 1.52 -3.37
CA LYS A 34 3.66 0.30 -3.52
C LYS A 34 4.03 -0.69 -2.43
N GLY A 35 3.06 -1.45 -1.94
CA GLY A 35 3.28 -2.46 -0.92
C GLY A 35 2.02 -2.73 -0.13
N ASP A 36 2.16 -3.55 0.90
CA ASP A 36 1.04 -4.05 1.71
C ASP A 36 0.80 -3.17 2.95
N TYR A 37 1.68 -2.20 3.18
CA TYR A 37 1.54 -1.22 4.26
C TYR A 37 1.26 0.17 3.68
N PHE A 38 0.17 0.79 4.12
CA PHE A 38 -0.22 2.14 3.72
C PHE A 38 0.22 3.16 4.76
N LEU A 39 1.08 4.10 4.35
CA LEU A 39 1.54 5.20 5.20
C LEU A 39 0.40 6.20 5.39
N ARG A 40 -0.17 6.28 6.60
CA ARG A 40 -1.24 7.24 6.91
C ARG A 40 -0.70 8.56 7.45
N GLN A 41 -1.50 9.62 7.33
CA GLN A 41 -1.26 10.88 8.03
C GLN A 41 -1.04 10.62 9.53
N GLY A 42 -0.01 11.24 10.09
CA GLY A 42 0.39 11.06 11.48
C GLY A 42 1.46 9.98 11.70
N ASN A 43 1.61 9.02 10.79
CA ASN A 43 2.68 8.03 10.89
C ASN A 43 4.05 8.70 10.81
N ALA A 44 5.03 8.10 11.48
CA ALA A 44 6.44 8.43 11.31
C ALA A 44 7.20 7.19 10.81
N PHE A 45 8.19 7.42 9.96
CA PHE A 45 9.04 6.35 9.47
C PHE A 45 10.51 6.76 9.49
N LEU A 46 11.37 5.76 9.57
CA LEU A 46 12.81 5.87 9.44
C LEU A 46 13.24 5.20 8.14
N THR A 47 14.14 5.86 7.42
CA THR A 47 14.87 5.24 6.31
C THR A 47 16.15 4.61 6.86
N GLY A 48 16.38 3.34 6.57
CA GLY A 48 17.63 2.63 6.84
C GLY A 48 18.07 1.82 5.62
N GLU A 49 19.21 1.14 5.71
CA GLU A 49 19.80 0.36 4.62
C GLU A 49 18.90 -0.80 4.15
N LEU A 50 18.20 -1.42 5.10
CA LEU A 50 17.24 -2.51 4.82
C LEU A 50 15.90 -2.03 4.27
N GLY A 51 15.65 -0.71 4.27
CA GLY A 51 14.41 -0.11 3.78
C GLY A 51 13.71 0.79 4.79
N LEU A 52 12.38 0.71 4.81
CA LEU A 52 11.51 1.60 5.56
C LEU A 52 11.02 0.97 6.86
N PHE A 53 11.30 1.62 7.98
CA PHE A 53 10.85 1.21 9.30
C PHE A 53 9.71 2.11 9.77
N VAL A 54 8.58 1.52 10.12
CA VAL A 54 7.43 2.22 10.69
C VAL A 54 7.15 1.60 12.05
N ASP A 55 7.18 2.42 13.10
CA ASP A 55 7.07 1.98 14.50
C ASP A 55 8.10 0.91 14.88
N GLY A 56 9.35 1.09 14.42
CA GLY A 56 10.46 0.16 14.67
C GLY A 56 10.39 -1.16 13.89
N LYS A 57 9.35 -1.39 13.09
CA LYS A 57 9.19 -2.61 12.28
C LYS A 57 9.50 -2.32 10.82
N LEU A 58 10.33 -3.17 10.21
CA LEU A 58 10.55 -3.14 8.76
C LEU A 58 9.22 -3.40 8.06
N ARG A 59 8.82 -2.52 7.14
CA ARG A 59 7.57 -2.63 6.39
C ARG A 59 7.86 -2.95 4.94
N ASN A 60 7.03 -3.82 4.37
CA ASN A 60 7.04 -4.11 2.93
C ASN A 60 6.47 -2.91 2.16
N ILE A 61 7.32 -1.91 1.91
CA ILE A 61 7.01 -0.70 1.16
C ILE A 61 8.15 -0.49 0.16
N SER A 62 7.82 -0.53 -1.12
CA SER A 62 8.72 -0.18 -2.20
C SER A 62 8.43 1.25 -2.64
N VAL A 63 9.44 2.13 -2.53
CA VAL A 63 9.37 3.49 -3.08
C VAL A 63 9.72 3.42 -4.56
N ILE A 64 8.72 3.61 -5.41
CA ILE A 64 8.89 3.63 -6.87
C ILE A 64 9.61 4.93 -7.29
N HIS A 65 9.21 6.05 -6.67
CA HIS A 65 9.80 7.34 -6.95
C HIS A 65 9.65 8.28 -5.74
N ALA A 66 10.61 9.19 -5.58
CA ALA A 66 10.55 10.26 -4.59
C ALA A 66 10.90 11.58 -5.26
N SER A 67 10.10 12.61 -5.03
CA SER A 67 10.29 13.94 -5.60
C SER A 67 10.16 15.03 -4.54
N PRO A 68 10.81 16.19 -4.70
CA PRO A 68 10.55 17.36 -3.87
C PRO A 68 9.06 17.72 -3.87
N TYR A 69 8.54 18.17 -2.74
CA TYR A 69 7.14 18.59 -2.67
C TYR A 69 6.84 19.73 -3.64
N ASN A 70 5.82 19.51 -4.47
CA ASN A 70 5.27 20.51 -5.36
C ASN A 70 3.75 20.51 -5.22
N ALA A 71 3.19 21.65 -4.82
CA ALA A 71 1.75 21.78 -4.57
C ALA A 71 0.91 21.51 -5.83
N LYS A 72 1.34 21.98 -7.01
CA LYS A 72 0.64 21.72 -8.28
C LYS A 72 0.64 20.23 -8.62
N LEU A 73 1.77 19.54 -8.42
CA LEU A 73 1.87 18.09 -8.60
C LEU A 73 0.92 17.35 -7.66
N TRP A 74 0.91 17.70 -6.36
CA TRP A 74 0.01 17.07 -5.39
C TRP A 74 -1.46 17.26 -5.74
N GLN A 75 -1.86 18.48 -6.11
CA GLN A 75 -3.23 18.77 -6.54
C GLN A 75 -3.62 17.98 -7.80
N ASN A 76 -2.69 17.82 -8.75
CA ASN A 76 -2.91 16.99 -9.92
C ASN A 76 -3.07 15.51 -9.56
N LEU A 77 -2.28 14.99 -8.62
CA LEU A 77 -2.42 13.63 -8.11
C LEU A 77 -3.78 13.45 -7.45
N LEU A 78 -4.21 14.38 -6.59
CA LEU A 78 -5.51 14.34 -5.93
C LEU A 78 -6.66 14.28 -6.97
N LYS A 79 -6.62 15.13 -8.00
CA LYS A 79 -7.64 15.14 -9.07
C LYS A 79 -7.65 13.88 -9.94
N LYS A 80 -6.48 13.26 -10.14
CA LYS A 80 -6.33 12.05 -10.97
C LYS A 80 -6.60 10.76 -10.19
N THR A 81 -6.54 10.81 -8.86
CA THR A 81 -6.77 9.65 -8.01
C THR A 81 -8.22 9.62 -7.55
N ASP A 82 -9.04 8.86 -8.28
CA ASP A 82 -10.48 8.74 -8.04
C ASP A 82 -10.80 7.71 -6.93
N CYS A 83 -10.07 7.78 -5.81
CA CYS A 83 -10.36 6.98 -4.63
C CYS A 83 -11.32 7.74 -3.72
N PRO A 84 -12.50 7.18 -3.38
CA PRO A 84 -13.44 7.84 -2.45
C PRO A 84 -12.83 8.04 -1.04
N GLY A 85 -11.87 7.19 -0.65
CA GLY A 85 -11.18 7.35 0.63
C GLY A 85 -10.23 8.56 0.68
N ASN A 86 -9.81 9.11 -0.46
CA ASN A 86 -8.93 10.30 -0.50
C ASN A 86 -9.68 11.56 -0.08
N THR A 87 -10.97 11.67 -0.41
CA THR A 87 -11.81 12.80 0.02
C THR A 87 -12.37 12.62 1.42
N ARG A 88 -12.07 11.47 2.07
CA ARG A 88 -12.64 11.05 3.36
C ARG A 88 -14.17 10.91 3.32
N ASP A 89 -14.73 10.78 2.13
CA ASP A 89 -16.13 10.45 1.92
C ASP A 89 -16.27 8.94 1.99
N PHE A 90 -16.43 8.45 3.22
CA PHE A 90 -16.51 7.04 3.53
C PHE A 90 -17.89 6.45 3.20
N VAL A 91 -18.27 6.48 1.93
CA VAL A 91 -19.48 5.81 1.43
C VAL A 91 -19.23 4.30 1.39
N THR A 92 -20.06 3.55 2.10
CA THR A 92 -20.06 2.08 2.12
C THR A 92 -21.29 1.54 1.40
N PRO A 93 -21.15 0.54 0.50
CA PRO A 93 -19.91 -0.13 0.07
C PRO A 93 -19.08 0.72 -0.93
N CYS A 94 -17.77 0.44 -1.01
CA CYS A 94 -16.87 1.19 -1.89
C CYS A 94 -17.33 1.15 -3.37
N PRO A 95 -17.61 2.31 -4.01
CA PRO A 95 -18.07 2.35 -5.40
C PRO A 95 -17.04 1.84 -6.41
N LYS A 96 -15.76 1.79 -6.03
CA LYS A 96 -14.64 1.32 -6.87
C LYS A 96 -14.23 -0.12 -6.58
N ASP A 97 -14.99 -0.88 -5.79
CA ASP A 97 -14.60 -2.21 -5.30
C ASP A 97 -14.04 -3.15 -6.39
N LYS A 98 -14.77 -3.30 -7.51
CA LYS A 98 -14.43 -4.22 -8.59
C LYS A 98 -13.19 -3.80 -9.41
N LYS A 99 -12.85 -2.51 -9.41
CA LYS A 99 -11.71 -1.95 -10.18
C LYS A 99 -10.49 -1.67 -9.32
N CYS A 100 -10.66 -1.67 -7.99
CA CYS A 100 -9.60 -1.37 -7.05
C CYS A 100 -8.57 -2.50 -7.00
N ARG A 101 -7.31 -2.18 -7.30
CA ARG A 101 -6.19 -3.14 -7.30
C ARG A 101 -5.55 -3.35 -5.94
N PHE A 102 -6.01 -2.66 -4.90
CA PHE A 102 -5.57 -2.91 -3.53
C PHE A 102 -6.20 -4.21 -3.02
N ALA A 103 -5.36 -5.15 -2.56
CA ALA A 103 -5.82 -6.37 -1.90
C ALA A 103 -6.49 -6.06 -0.55
N LEU A 104 -5.89 -5.14 0.22
CA LEU A 104 -6.44 -4.59 1.45
C LEU A 104 -6.74 -3.11 1.25
N CYS A 105 -7.98 -2.70 1.48
CA CYS A 105 -8.37 -1.31 1.31
C CYS A 105 -7.62 -0.40 2.30
N PRO A 106 -6.88 0.62 1.82
CA PRO A 106 -6.23 1.58 2.70
C PRO A 106 -7.20 2.34 3.59
N PHE A 107 -8.50 2.38 3.31
CA PHE A 107 -9.48 3.13 4.09
C PHE A 107 -10.55 2.26 4.74
N GLY A 108 -10.42 0.92 4.64
CA GLY A 108 -11.42 -0.01 5.20
C GLY A 108 -12.78 -0.02 4.48
N LEU A 109 -12.92 0.66 3.34
CA LEU A 109 -14.19 0.73 2.58
C LEU A 109 -14.53 -0.55 1.79
N LYS A 110 -13.55 -1.46 1.66
CA LYS A 110 -13.70 -2.75 0.99
C LYS A 110 -13.20 -3.86 1.92
N PRO A 111 -13.94 -4.97 2.05
CA PRO A 111 -13.48 -6.14 2.81
C PRO A 111 -12.22 -6.71 2.17
N TYR A 112 -11.28 -7.17 3.00
CA TYR A 112 -10.08 -7.86 2.53
C TYR A 112 -10.48 -9.07 1.69
N GLN A 113 -9.97 -9.11 0.47
CA GLN A 113 -10.09 -10.29 -0.39
C GLN A 113 -8.70 -10.93 -0.40
N PRO A 114 -8.47 -12.02 0.36
CA PRO A 114 -7.23 -12.76 0.23
C PRO A 114 -7.10 -13.17 -1.23
N LYS A 115 -5.92 -12.94 -1.82
CA LYS A 115 -5.57 -13.67 -3.04
C LYS A 115 -5.67 -15.14 -2.64
N SER A 116 -6.61 -15.87 -3.24
CA SER A 116 -6.73 -17.31 -3.03
C SER A 116 -5.31 -17.86 -3.07
N SER A 117 -4.86 -18.38 -1.93
CA SER A 117 -3.64 -19.13 -1.86
C SER A 117 -3.62 -20.09 -3.04
N GLU A 118 -2.51 -20.09 -3.76
CA GLU A 118 -2.13 -21.15 -4.68
C GLU A 118 -2.52 -22.49 -4.03
N PRO A 119 -3.15 -23.43 -4.76
CA PRO A 119 -3.63 -24.66 -4.16
C PRO A 119 -2.48 -25.30 -3.36
N PRO A 120 -2.72 -25.80 -2.15
CA PRO A 120 -1.69 -26.52 -1.42
C PRO A 120 -1.13 -27.57 -2.36
N CYS A 121 0.21 -27.62 -2.50
CA CYS A 121 0.89 -28.73 -3.18
C CYS A 121 0.26 -30.01 -2.67
N THR A 122 -0.56 -30.66 -3.51
CA THR A 122 -1.03 -32.02 -3.23
C THR A 122 0.22 -32.85 -3.05
N PRO A 123 0.42 -33.51 -1.89
CA PRO A 123 1.42 -34.55 -1.82
C PRO A 123 1.00 -35.58 -2.86
N THR A 124 1.77 -35.72 -3.93
CA THR A 124 1.68 -36.87 -4.83
C THR A 124 1.71 -38.10 -3.94
N ALA A 125 0.58 -38.77 -3.79
CA ALA A 125 0.50 -40.03 -3.07
C ALA A 125 1.50 -40.98 -3.71
N LEU A 126 2.56 -41.34 -2.97
CA LEU A 126 3.38 -42.49 -3.28
C LEU A 126 2.45 -43.69 -3.30
N ARG A 127 2.02 -44.10 -4.49
CA ARG A 127 1.35 -45.38 -4.71
C ARG A 127 2.37 -46.47 -4.40
N PHE A 128 2.36 -46.97 -3.17
CA PHE A 128 2.92 -48.27 -2.88
C PHE A 128 1.97 -49.31 -3.48
N SER A 129 2.38 -49.94 -4.58
CA SER A 129 1.73 -51.14 -5.09
C SER A 129 1.98 -52.28 -4.08
N PRO A 130 0.94 -53.00 -3.62
CA PRO A 130 1.15 -54.20 -2.83
C PRO A 130 1.80 -55.30 -3.70
N PRO A 131 2.61 -56.20 -3.11
CA PRO A 131 3.17 -57.33 -3.85
C PRO A 131 2.03 -58.25 -4.28
N GLN A 132 2.04 -58.65 -5.56
CA GLN A 132 1.12 -59.68 -6.05
C GLN A 132 1.50 -61.05 -5.47
N PRO A 133 0.50 -61.93 -5.23
CA PRO A 133 0.70 -63.27 -4.68
C PRO A 133 1.43 -64.21 -5.64
#